data_AF-A0A699KBX9-F1
#
_entry.id   AF-A0A699KBX9-F1
#
_cell.length_a   1.000
_cell.length_b   1.000
_cell.length_c   1.000
_cell.angle_alpha   90.00
_cell.angle_beta   90.00
_cell.angle_gamma   90.00
#
_symmetry.space_group_name_H-M   'P 1'
#
loop_
_entity.id
_entity.type
_entity.pdbx_description
1 polymer ?
#
loop_
_entity_poly.entity_id
_entity_poly.type
_entity_poly.pdbx_seq_one_letter_code
_entity_poly.pdbx_strand_id
1 'polypeptide(L)'
;APDNIVYNLAAVNLDISNNRLPDAQQRVDRMLNLYPDNYPLNQAKVDVLLKQSKAPEALKSLEILLKSRPDDPDIWNQVADTRGLSGNTIGLHQARAEYFALMGDFKQAIQQLEFAKRRANNNFQLASRIDARQQEIIAQERAVKDMMN
;
A
#
# COMPACT_ATOMS: atom_id res chain seq x y z
N ALA A 1 27.04 0.59 -15.46
CA ALA A 1 26.41 0.85 -16.77
C ALA A 1 25.15 1.69 -16.57
N PRO A 2 24.80 2.59 -17.50
CA PRO A 2 23.70 3.55 -17.34
C PRO A 2 22.32 2.92 -17.08
N ASP A 3 22.12 1.66 -17.46
CA ASP A 3 20.84 0.93 -17.32
C ASP A 3 20.87 -0.12 -16.19
N ASN A 4 21.93 -0.14 -15.37
CA ASN A 4 21.96 -1.05 -14.22
C ASN A 4 20.95 -0.60 -13.16
N ILE A 5 19.99 -1.47 -12.82
CA ILE A 5 18.87 -1.16 -11.91
C ILE A 5 19.38 -0.77 -10.52
N VAL A 6 20.30 -1.55 -9.93
CA VAL A 6 20.82 -1.31 -8.57
C VAL A 6 21.52 0.03 -8.47
N TYR A 7 22.38 0.35 -9.43
CA TYR A 7 23.06 1.65 -9.49
C TYR A 7 22.06 2.81 -9.60
N ASN A 8 21.04 2.68 -10.46
CA ASN A 8 20.05 3.74 -10.63
C ASN A 8 19.15 3.91 -9.41
N LEU A 9 18.76 2.83 -8.72
CA LEU A 9 18.01 2.90 -7.46
C LEU A 9 18.82 3.61 -6.37
N ALA A 10 20.11 3.28 -6.24
CA ALA A 10 20.99 3.98 -5.31
C ALA A 10 21.09 5.48 -5.64
N ALA A 11 21.16 5.83 -6.92
CA ALA A 11 21.17 7.23 -7.37
C ALA A 11 19.82 7.94 -7.10
N VAL A 12 18.67 7.28 -7.33
CA VAL A 12 17.35 7.82 -6.94
C VAL A 12 17.31 8.12 -5.44
N ASN A 13 17.76 7.20 -4.59
CA ASN A 13 17.78 7.38 -3.14
C ASN A 13 18.68 8.54 -2.70
N LEU A 14 19.82 8.72 -3.37
CA LEU A 14 20.71 9.86 -3.15
C LEU A 14 20.06 11.18 -3.59
N ASP A 15 19.36 11.17 -4.73
CA ASP A 15 18.63 12.33 -5.24
C ASP A 15 17.50 12.73 -4.28
N ILE A 16 16.74 11.77 -3.75
CA ILE A 16 15.72 11.99 -2.70
C ILE A 16 16.35 12.58 -1.43
N SER A 17 17.44 11.98 -0.93
CA SER A 17 18.10 12.41 0.31
C SER A 17 18.64 13.84 0.23
N ASN A 18 19.06 14.26 -0.96
CA ASN A 18 19.55 15.62 -1.23
C ASN A 18 18.44 16.58 -1.70
N ASN A 19 17.15 16.19 -1.58
CA ASN A 19 16.00 16.97 -2.03
C ASN A 19 16.02 17.34 -3.53
N ARG A 20 16.74 16.58 -4.36
CA ARG A 20 16.76 16.69 -5.84
C ARG A 20 15.63 15.86 -6.43
N LEU A 21 14.40 16.17 -6.01
CA LEU A 21 13.21 15.39 -6.40
C LEU A 21 12.93 15.36 -7.92
N PRO A 22 13.21 16.42 -8.71
CA PRO A 22 13.09 16.36 -10.16
C PRO A 22 14.06 15.35 -10.82
N ASP A 23 15.31 15.29 -10.35
CA ASP A 23 16.32 14.35 -10.87
C ASP A 23 15.94 12.91 -10.53
N ALA A 24 15.47 12.67 -9.29
CA ALA A 24 14.97 11.38 -8.85
C ALA A 24 13.80 10.90 -9.72
N GLN A 25 12.84 11.79 -10.01
CA GLN A 25 11.70 11.52 -10.87
C GLN A 25 12.13 11.17 -12.30
N GLN A 26 12.96 12.01 -12.90
CA GLN A 26 13.44 11.78 -14.27
C GLN A 26 14.17 10.43 -14.38
N ARG A 27 15.00 10.11 -13.39
CA ARG A 27 15.75 8.85 -13.35
C ARG A 27 14.81 7.65 -13.22
N VAL A 28 13.86 7.67 -12.27
CA VAL A 28 12.96 6.53 -12.06
C VAL A 28 12.04 6.32 -13.28
N ASP A 29 11.53 7.39 -13.89
CA ASP A 29 10.68 7.30 -15.09
C ASP A 29 11.45 6.72 -16.28
N ARG A 30 12.70 7.16 -16.49
CA ARG A 30 13.56 6.58 -17.53
C ARG A 30 13.77 5.09 -17.31
N MET A 31 14.03 4.68 -16.07
CA MET A 31 14.25 3.27 -15.75
C MET A 31 12.97 2.44 -15.89
N LEU A 32 11.81 2.98 -15.56
CA LEU A 32 10.52 2.32 -15.74
C LEU A 32 10.11 2.21 -17.22
N ASN A 33 10.57 3.11 -18.10
CA ASN A 33 10.39 2.92 -19.54
C ASN A 33 11.14 1.69 -20.08
N LEU A 34 12.28 1.35 -19.47
CA LEU A 34 13.08 0.17 -19.83
C LEU A 34 12.58 -1.10 -19.12
N TYR A 35 12.13 -0.97 -17.88
CA TYR A 35 11.76 -2.07 -17.00
C TYR A 35 10.42 -1.80 -16.28
N PRO A 36 9.29 -1.77 -17.01
CA PRO A 36 8.01 -1.29 -16.50
C PRO A 36 7.46 -2.09 -15.31
N ASP A 37 7.70 -3.41 -15.29
CA ASP A 37 7.19 -4.31 -14.25
C ASP A 37 8.19 -4.55 -13.11
N ASN A 38 9.34 -3.86 -13.12
CA ASN A 38 10.35 -4.04 -12.09
C ASN A 38 9.85 -3.46 -10.76
N TYR A 39 9.63 -4.33 -9.77
CA TYR A 39 9.08 -3.92 -8.49
C TYR A 39 9.92 -2.85 -7.77
N PRO A 40 11.25 -3.02 -7.57
CA PRO A 40 12.05 -1.99 -6.90
C PRO A 40 11.95 -0.60 -7.56
N LEU A 41 11.87 -0.53 -8.89
CA LEU A 41 11.68 0.74 -9.60
C LEU A 41 10.28 1.32 -9.40
N ASN A 42 9.24 0.48 -9.39
CA ASN A 42 7.88 0.93 -9.10
C ASN A 42 7.76 1.44 -7.65
N GLN A 43 8.41 0.76 -6.70
CA GLN A 43 8.49 1.20 -5.31
C GLN A 43 9.22 2.54 -5.19
N ALA A 44 10.37 2.70 -5.87
CA ALA A 44 11.10 3.96 -5.89
C ALA A 44 10.25 5.11 -6.47
N LYS A 45 9.39 4.84 -7.46
CA LYS A 45 8.44 5.83 -7.99
C LYS A 45 7.43 6.27 -6.93
N VAL A 46 6.88 5.33 -6.15
CA VAL A 46 6.00 5.67 -5.01
C VAL A 46 6.73 6.59 -4.03
N ASP A 47 7.97 6.25 -3.67
CA ASP A 47 8.76 7.02 -2.70
C ASP A 47 9.04 8.45 -3.20
N VAL A 48 9.40 8.62 -4.48
CA VAL A 48 9.58 9.94 -5.11
C VAL A 48 8.27 10.74 -5.06
N LEU A 49 7.13 10.13 -5.41
CA LEU A 49 5.82 10.79 -5.40
C LEU A 49 5.43 11.25 -3.99
N LEU A 50 5.63 10.40 -2.98
CA LEU A 50 5.35 10.77 -1.58
C LEU A 50 6.25 11.92 -1.10
N LYS A 51 7.54 11.92 -1.47
CA LYS A 51 8.46 13.02 -1.16
C LYS A 51 8.09 14.33 -1.85
N GLN A 52 7.47 14.25 -3.02
CA GLN A 52 6.89 15.40 -3.73
C GLN A 52 5.49 15.81 -3.20
N SER A 53 5.00 15.18 -2.12
CA SER A 53 3.65 15.39 -1.59
C SER A 53 2.51 15.07 -2.57
N LYS A 54 2.77 14.20 -3.56
CA LYS A 54 1.81 13.72 -4.56
C LYS A 54 1.13 12.43 -4.11
N ALA A 55 0.45 12.48 -2.97
CA ALA A 55 -0.21 11.32 -2.38
C ALA A 55 -1.25 10.63 -3.30
N PRO A 56 -2.09 11.36 -4.08
CA PRO A 56 -3.03 10.72 -5.00
C PRO A 56 -2.37 9.87 -6.09
N GLU A 57 -1.25 10.33 -6.65
CA GLU A 57 -0.48 9.62 -7.68
C GLU A 57 0.31 8.45 -7.08
N ALA A 58 0.85 8.62 -5.87
CA ALA A 58 1.47 7.54 -5.11
C ALA A 58 0.46 6.43 -4.85
N LEU A 59 -0.77 6.77 -4.44
CA LEU A 59 -1.84 5.80 -4.20
C LEU A 59 -2.19 5.01 -5.47
N LYS A 60 -2.33 5.68 -6.62
CA LYS A 60 -2.56 4.98 -7.90
C LYS A 60 -1.44 3.99 -8.23
N SER A 61 -0.19 4.35 -7.95
CA SER A 61 0.96 3.48 -8.19
C SER A 61 0.96 2.28 -7.23
N LEU A 62 0.63 2.49 -5.95
CA LEU A 62 0.46 1.43 -4.96
C LEU A 62 -0.70 0.48 -5.31
N GLU A 63 -1.82 1.00 -5.80
CA GLU A 63 -2.96 0.19 -6.24
C GLU A 63 -2.62 -0.70 -7.45
N ILE A 64 -1.68 -0.27 -8.31
CA ILE A 64 -1.15 -1.13 -9.37
C ILE A 64 -0.27 -2.23 -8.78
N LEU A 65 0.60 -1.89 -7.82
CA LEU A 65 1.44 -2.88 -7.13
C LEU A 65 0.61 -3.95 -6.41
N LEU A 66 -0.49 -3.56 -5.75
CA LEU A 66 -1.41 -4.50 -5.11
C LEU A 66 -2.09 -5.48 -6.08
N LYS A 67 -2.25 -5.12 -7.36
CA LYS A 67 -2.81 -6.05 -8.36
C LYS A 67 -1.87 -7.22 -8.64
N SER A 68 -0.56 -7.01 -8.56
CA SER A 68 0.44 -8.06 -8.78
C SER A 68 0.94 -8.70 -7.48
N ARG A 69 0.78 -8.01 -6.35
CA ARG A 69 1.23 -8.45 -5.02
C ARG A 69 0.15 -8.18 -3.95
N PRO A 70 -0.99 -8.87 -4.04
CA PRO A 70 -2.09 -8.66 -3.10
C PRO A 70 -1.76 -9.11 -1.67
N ASP A 71 -0.79 -10.00 -1.51
CA ASP A 71 -0.40 -10.60 -0.22
C ASP A 71 0.86 -9.97 0.38
N ASP A 72 1.31 -8.83 -0.13
CA ASP A 72 2.50 -8.11 0.37
C ASP A 72 2.07 -7.07 1.43
N PRO A 73 2.35 -7.32 2.73
CA PRO A 73 1.91 -6.45 3.80
C PRO A 73 2.57 -5.06 3.74
N ASP A 74 3.80 -4.95 3.22
CA ASP A 74 4.51 -3.66 3.18
C ASP A 74 3.77 -2.66 2.26
N ILE A 75 3.24 -3.17 1.13
CA ILE A 75 2.45 -2.36 0.20
C ILE A 75 1.14 -1.92 0.85
N TRP A 76 0.45 -2.82 1.57
CA TRP A 76 -0.78 -2.47 2.30
C TRP A 76 -0.55 -1.41 3.38
N ASN A 77 0.57 -1.50 4.10
CA ASN A 77 0.94 -0.50 5.11
C ASN A 77 1.16 0.87 4.46
N GLN A 78 1.88 0.92 3.32
CA GLN A 78 2.11 2.17 2.60
C GLN A 78 0.81 2.75 2.00
N VAL A 79 -0.13 1.91 1.55
CA VAL A 79 -1.47 2.34 1.14
C VAL A 79 -2.23 2.96 2.29
N ALA A 80 -2.18 2.37 3.49
CA ALA A 80 -2.82 2.91 4.68
C ALA A 80 -2.29 4.31 5.01
N ASP A 81 -0.97 4.47 5.06
CA ASP A 81 -0.32 5.75 5.35
C ASP A 81 -0.65 6.80 4.29
N THR A 82 -0.59 6.44 3.00
CA THR A 82 -0.91 7.33 1.88
C THR A 82 -2.38 7.77 1.89
N ARG A 83 -3.31 6.88 2.24
CA ARG A 83 -4.73 7.22 2.44
C ARG A 83 -4.94 8.12 3.65
N GLY A 84 -4.14 7.95 4.71
CA GLY A 84 -4.11 8.86 5.85
C GLY A 84 -3.71 10.28 5.46
N LEU A 85 -2.62 10.41 4.70
CA LEU A 85 -2.13 11.71 4.20
C LEU A 85 -3.15 12.45 3.32
N SER A 86 -4.00 11.71 2.60
CA SER A 86 -5.06 12.28 1.76
C SER A 86 -6.40 12.49 2.48
N GLY A 87 -6.48 12.20 3.78
CA GLY A 87 -7.71 12.33 4.58
C GLY A 87 -8.74 11.21 4.35
N ASN A 88 -8.42 10.17 3.58
CA ASN A 88 -9.29 9.01 3.38
C ASN A 88 -9.21 8.05 4.58
N THR A 89 -9.82 8.44 5.70
CA THR A 89 -9.74 7.68 6.96
C THR A 89 -10.42 6.31 6.88
N ILE A 90 -11.52 6.17 6.13
CA ILE A 90 -12.19 4.86 5.95
C ILE A 90 -11.24 3.92 5.19
N GLY A 91 -10.71 4.37 4.06
CA GLY A 91 -9.78 3.58 3.24
C GLY A 91 -8.46 3.27 3.95
N LEU A 92 -7.99 4.15 4.84
CA LEU A 92 -6.84 3.89 5.72
C LEU A 92 -7.12 2.68 6.62
N HIS A 93 -8.26 2.68 7.32
CA HIS A 93 -8.60 1.58 8.22
C HIS A 93 -8.79 0.26 7.45
N GLN A 94 -9.40 0.30 6.26
CA GLN A 94 -9.49 -0.88 5.40
C GLN A 94 -8.10 -1.42 5.01
N ALA A 95 -7.17 -0.57 4.59
CA ALA A 95 -5.82 -0.99 4.24
C ALA A 95 -5.02 -1.55 5.44
N ARG A 96 -5.18 -0.95 6.63
CA ARG A 96 -4.58 -1.50 7.86
C ARG A 96 -5.14 -2.87 8.22
N ALA A 97 -6.43 -3.11 7.94
CA ALA A 97 -7.01 -4.42 8.18
C ALA A 97 -6.33 -5.50 7.34
N GLU A 98 -6.10 -5.23 6.05
CA GLU A 98 -5.39 -6.15 5.16
C GLU A 98 -3.95 -6.39 5.63
N TYR A 99 -3.23 -5.33 6.00
CA TYR A 99 -1.89 -5.45 6.59
C TYR A 99 -1.87 -6.39 7.80
N PHE A 100 -2.74 -6.15 8.80
CA PHE A 100 -2.77 -6.96 10.02
C PHE A 100 -3.19 -8.40 9.74
N ALA A 101 -4.13 -8.64 8.82
CA ALA A 101 -4.56 -9.98 8.43
C ALA A 101 -3.40 -10.78 7.81
N LEU A 102 -2.63 -10.16 6.91
CA LEU A 102 -1.45 -10.78 6.28
C LEU A 102 -0.33 -11.06 7.30
N MET A 103 -0.22 -10.23 8.34
CA MET A 103 0.71 -10.44 9.46
C MET A 103 0.19 -11.45 10.50
N GLY A 104 -1.00 -12.01 10.33
CA GLY A 104 -1.63 -12.96 11.25
C GLY A 104 -2.24 -12.34 12.51
N ASP A 105 -2.26 -11.00 12.63
CA ASP A 105 -2.94 -10.29 13.73
C ASP A 105 -4.40 -10.03 13.36
N PHE A 106 -5.18 -11.12 13.31
CA PHE A 106 -6.60 -11.08 12.96
C PHE A 106 -7.42 -10.18 13.89
N LYS A 107 -7.04 -10.10 15.18
CA LYS A 107 -7.71 -9.24 16.15
C LYS A 107 -7.58 -7.76 15.78
N GLN A 108 -6.37 -7.30 15.44
CA GLN A 108 -6.18 -5.93 14.97
C GLN A 108 -6.88 -5.70 13.63
N ALA A 109 -6.82 -6.67 12.71
CA ALA A 109 -7.49 -6.55 11.42
C ALA A 109 -9.00 -6.30 11.56
N ILE A 110 -9.68 -7.10 12.38
CA ILE A 110 -11.11 -6.97 12.68
C ILE A 110 -11.42 -5.61 13.33
N GLN A 111 -10.57 -5.16 14.26
CA GLN A 111 -10.73 -3.87 14.92
C GLN A 111 -10.61 -2.70 13.94
N GLN A 112 -9.69 -2.75 12.97
CA GLN A 112 -9.56 -1.74 11.94
C GLN A 112 -10.82 -1.67 11.06
N LEU A 113 -11.37 -2.81 10.64
CA LEU A 113 -12.63 -2.82 9.87
C LEU A 113 -13.80 -2.27 10.68
N GLU A 114 -13.83 -2.46 11.99
CA GLU A 114 -14.84 -1.79 12.82
C GLU A 114 -14.69 -0.26 12.85
N PHE A 115 -13.46 0.25 12.91
CA PHE A 115 -13.22 1.69 12.80
C PHE A 115 -13.65 2.24 11.44
N ALA A 116 -13.46 1.47 10.36
CA ALA A 116 -13.92 1.82 9.02
C ALA A 116 -15.45 1.81 8.94
N LYS A 117 -16.10 0.74 9.43
CA LYS A 117 -17.56 0.54 9.38
C LYS A 117 -18.31 1.63 10.12
N ARG A 118 -17.86 2.00 11.33
CA ARG A 118 -18.48 3.08 12.11
C ARG A 118 -18.49 4.42 11.37
N ARG A 119 -17.45 4.70 10.58
CA ARG A 119 -17.35 5.93 9.77
C ARG A 119 -18.13 5.85 8.46
N ALA A 120 -18.43 4.65 7.99
CA ALA A 120 -19.24 4.40 6.80
C ALA A 120 -20.75 4.32 7.10
N ASN A 121 -21.21 4.68 8.31
CA ASN A 121 -22.60 4.52 8.76
C ASN A 121 -23.65 5.17 7.84
N ASN A 122 -23.31 6.27 7.17
CA ASN A 122 -24.18 6.97 6.23
C ASN A 122 -24.17 6.38 4.81
N ASN A 123 -23.36 5.35 4.56
CA ASN A 123 -23.25 4.66 3.28
C ASN A 123 -23.42 3.16 3.50
N PHE A 124 -24.67 2.70 3.50
CA PHE A 124 -25.02 1.31 3.76
C PHE A 124 -24.23 0.34 2.86
N GLN A 125 -24.14 0.61 1.56
CA GLN A 125 -23.41 -0.24 0.61
C GLN A 125 -21.93 -0.38 0.98
N LEU A 126 -21.27 0.71 1.39
CA LEU A 126 -19.89 0.67 1.84
C LEU A 126 -19.74 -0.08 3.17
N ALA A 127 -20.64 0.18 4.13
CA ALA A 127 -20.65 -0.51 5.41
C ALA A 127 -20.84 -2.02 5.24
N SER A 128 -21.75 -2.46 4.36
CA SER A 128 -21.97 -3.88 4.04
C SER A 128 -20.74 -4.55 3.42
N ARG A 129 -19.99 -3.86 2.55
CA ARG A 129 -18.74 -4.39 1.99
C ARG A 129 -17.64 -4.54 3.05
N ILE A 130 -17.53 -3.56 3.95
CA ILE A 130 -16.58 -3.61 5.08
C ILE A 130 -16.94 -4.77 6.02
N ASP A 131 -18.22 -4.94 6.31
CA ASP A 131 -18.72 -6.03 7.16
C ASP A 131 -18.46 -7.41 6.54
N ALA A 132 -18.71 -7.58 5.24
CA ALA A 132 -18.41 -8.81 4.52
C ALA A 132 -16.93 -9.18 4.62
N ARG A 133 -16.01 -8.21 4.36
CA ARG A 133 -14.57 -8.46 4.48
C ARG A 133 -14.16 -8.81 5.92
N GLN A 134 -14.81 -8.21 6.91
CA GLN A 134 -14.56 -8.57 8.31
C GLN A 134 -14.97 -10.01 8.61
N GLN A 135 -16.12 -10.46 8.11
CA GLN A 135 -16.54 -11.86 8.28
C GLN A 135 -15.58 -12.83 7.58
N GLU A 136 -15.02 -12.47 6.43
CA GLU A 136 -13.98 -13.26 5.76
C GLU A 136 -12.75 -13.42 6.65
N ILE A 137 -12.25 -12.33 7.26
CA ILE A 137 -11.08 -12.36 8.16
C ILE A 137 -11.37 -13.20 9.42
N ILE A 138 -12.58 -13.12 9.98
CA ILE A 138 -13.00 -13.97 11.10
C ILE A 138 -12.99 -15.45 10.69
N ALA A 139 -13.45 -15.77 9.48
CA ALA A 139 -13.42 -17.14 8.97
C ALA A 139 -11.98 -17.63 8.75
N GLN A 140 -11.08 -16.77 8.24
CA GLN A 140 -9.64 -17.07 8.12
C GLN A 140 -9.01 -17.38 9.48
N GLU A 141 -9.27 -16.56 10.50
CA GLU A 141 -8.76 -16.78 11.85
C GLU A 141 -9.19 -18.15 12.42
N ARG A 142 -10.46 -18.52 12.21
CA ARG A 142 -10.98 -19.82 12.65
C ARG A 142 -10.29 -20.97 11.92
N ALA A 143 -10.19 -20.89 10.60
CA ALA A 143 -9.53 -21.92 9.80
C ALA A 143 -8.06 -22.13 10.24
N VAL A 144 -7.33 -21.05 10.50
CA VAL A 144 -5.94 -21.14 11.00
C VAL A 144 -5.90 -21.81 12.38
N LYS A 145 -6.79 -21.45 13.30
CA LYS A 145 -6.87 -22.10 14.63
C LYS A 145 -7.17 -23.59 14.53
N ASP A 146 -8.09 -23.98 13.65
CA ASP A 146 -8.47 -25.38 13.46
C ASP A 146 -7.31 -26.21 12.87
N MET A 147 -6.47 -25.61 12.03
CA MET A 147 -5.25 -26.26 11.49
C MET A 147 -4.12 -26.43 12.51
N MET A 148 -4.15 -25.67 13.61
CA MET A 148 -3.12 -25.70 14.66
C MET A 148 -3.47 -26.63 15.82
N ASN A 149 -4.69 -27.19 15.85
CA ASN A 149 -5.18 -28.14 16.86
C ASN A 149 -5.13 -29.58 16.35
#